data_AF-A0A396ZVP3-F1
#
_entry.id   AF-A0A396ZVP3-F1
#
_cell.length_a   1.000
_cell.length_b   1.000
_cell.length_c   1.000
_cell.angle_alpha   90.00
_cell.angle_beta   90.00
_cell.angle_gamma   90.00
#
_symmetry.space_group_name_H-M   'P 1'
#
loop_
_entity.id
_entity.type
_entity.pdbx_description
1 polymer ?
#
loop_
_entity_poly.entity_id
_entity_poly.type
_entity_poly.pdbx_seq_one_letter_code
_entity_poly.pdbx_strand_id
1 'polypeptide(L)'
;MAAFPLRWLLTLFVWTCMFGTVSAEQDLRETRCPLCDMDVIPSLNQTIKGNQAIYACEMAGHLDTLRDPASKILRGAVAVTALDVPYTNAGMACPVCGKTELKYALPWGNRGNQKIFTCSEEHAHLIAANQEAYYEGTTPSHSGEFCDHASVMFDGFQSSIGRTCVKLWFQPWVLSSGVSYALGFVGIVLLGIFLEWFGEYREGMEELFIRNYGITDTSNVLADPTYPKTAMTTLIPSTPGGIQTVTTCTLPTWCTVALTCMYMLALVVGYMIMLVAMVYDSGLFVACILGLGIGFYLFKDTEADSMSGNIDPCCST
;
A
#
# COMPACT_ATOMS: atom_id res chain seq x y z
N MET A 1 -21.58 43.61 38.90
CA MET A 1 -20.77 42.65 38.12
C MET A 1 -21.72 41.57 37.62
N ALA A 2 -22.13 41.67 36.36
CA ALA A 2 -23.14 40.79 35.76
C ALA A 2 -22.46 39.48 35.30
N ALA A 3 -22.95 38.35 35.81
CA ALA A 3 -22.52 37.03 35.37
C ALA A 3 -23.15 36.72 34.00
N PHE A 4 -22.35 36.80 32.94
CA PHE A 4 -22.73 36.32 31.61
C PHE A 4 -22.76 34.78 31.63
N PRO A 5 -23.82 34.11 31.15
CA PRO A 5 -23.91 32.66 31.23
C PRO A 5 -23.01 32.02 30.16
N LEU A 6 -21.88 31.45 30.61
CA LEU A 6 -20.90 30.67 29.83
C LEU A 6 -21.53 29.59 28.92
N ARG A 7 -22.74 29.13 29.26
CA ARG A 7 -23.54 28.19 28.44
C ARG A 7 -23.97 28.76 27.09
N TRP A 8 -24.26 30.06 26.98
CA TRP A 8 -24.68 30.68 25.72
C TRP A 8 -23.51 30.88 24.75
N LEU A 9 -22.30 31.12 25.27
CA LEU A 9 -21.08 31.19 24.46
C LEU A 9 -20.68 29.80 23.93
N LEU A 10 -20.84 28.74 24.72
CA LEU A 10 -20.60 27.37 24.26
C LEU A 10 -21.60 26.91 23.21
N THR A 11 -22.88 27.26 23.33
CA THR A 11 -23.89 26.93 22.29
C THR A 11 -23.67 27.72 21.00
N LEU A 12 -23.26 28.99 21.09
CA LEU A 12 -22.89 29.77 19.90
C LEU A 12 -21.62 29.23 19.24
N PHE A 13 -20.62 28.81 20.02
CA PHE A 13 -19.38 28.25 19.48
C PHE A 13 -19.62 26.88 18.82
N VAL A 14 -20.46 26.02 19.42
CA VAL A 14 -20.86 24.73 18.84
C VAL A 14 -21.72 24.92 17.60
N TRP A 15 -22.55 25.96 17.54
CA TRP A 15 -23.35 26.24 16.34
C TRP A 15 -22.53 26.89 15.22
N THR A 16 -21.54 27.74 15.53
CA THR A 16 -20.61 28.28 14.52
C THR A 16 -19.59 27.24 14.03
N CYS A 17 -19.28 26.22 14.82
CA CYS A 17 -18.47 25.07 14.36
C CYS A 17 -19.26 24.07 13.50
N MET A 18 -20.59 24.18 13.43
CA MET A 18 -21.47 23.35 12.59
C MET A 18 -21.83 24.00 11.24
N PHE A 19 -21.26 25.16 10.91
CA PHE A 19 -21.16 25.62 9.53
C PHE A 19 -19.73 25.41 9.06
N GLY A 20 -19.33 24.14 9.04
CA GLY A 20 -18.22 23.71 8.21
C GLY A 20 -18.52 24.15 6.79
N THR A 21 -17.62 24.94 6.22
CA THR A 21 -17.64 25.39 4.84
C THR A 21 -17.86 24.19 3.93
N VAL A 22 -19.09 24.06 3.41
CA VAL A 22 -19.47 23.10 2.38
C VAL A 22 -18.65 23.46 1.13
N SER A 23 -17.55 22.74 0.91
CA SER A 23 -16.84 22.78 -0.35
C SER A 23 -17.35 21.64 -1.21
N ALA A 24 -17.96 22.01 -2.36
CA ALA A 24 -18.55 21.16 -3.39
C ALA A 24 -19.65 20.19 -2.92
N GLU A 25 -20.88 20.49 -3.31
CA GLU A 25 -22.11 19.77 -3.00
C GLU A 25 -22.26 18.48 -3.86
N GLN A 26 -21.16 17.73 -4.03
CA GLN A 26 -21.13 16.45 -4.76
C GLN A 26 -21.31 15.28 -3.79
N ASP A 27 -22.06 14.24 -4.20
CA ASP A 27 -22.16 13.02 -3.40
C ASP A 27 -20.86 12.19 -3.51
N LEU A 28 -20.03 12.27 -2.49
CA LEU A 28 -18.73 11.60 -2.43
C LEU A 28 -18.84 10.07 -2.35
N ARG A 29 -20.00 9.51 -1.98
CA ARG A 29 -20.19 8.05 -1.89
C ARG A 29 -20.30 7.38 -3.25
N GLU A 30 -20.82 8.13 -4.22
CA GLU A 30 -20.98 7.66 -5.60
C GLU A 30 -19.90 8.25 -6.53
N THR A 31 -18.99 9.07 -6.01
CA THR A 31 -17.90 9.65 -6.79
C THR A 31 -16.74 8.64 -6.90
N ARG A 32 -16.33 8.33 -8.13
CA ARG A 32 -15.26 7.37 -8.45
C ARG A 32 -14.06 8.05 -9.08
N CYS A 33 -12.89 7.44 -8.94
CA CYS A 33 -11.66 7.96 -9.49
C CYS A 33 -11.72 7.93 -11.05
N PRO A 34 -11.52 9.07 -11.72
CA PRO A 34 -11.60 9.29 -13.16
C PRO A 34 -10.59 8.48 -13.98
N LEU A 35 -9.50 8.01 -13.37
CA LEU A 35 -8.43 7.26 -14.02
C LEU A 35 -8.55 5.75 -13.81
N CYS A 36 -8.93 5.29 -12.61
CA CYS A 36 -8.97 3.86 -12.25
C CYS A 36 -10.29 3.34 -11.67
N ASP A 37 -11.32 4.17 -11.56
CA ASP A 37 -12.65 3.79 -11.06
C ASP A 37 -12.67 3.24 -9.61
N MET A 38 -11.67 3.61 -8.80
CA MET A 38 -11.65 3.33 -7.36
C MET A 38 -12.35 4.42 -6.54
N ASP A 39 -12.68 4.13 -5.28
CA ASP A 39 -13.26 5.13 -4.37
C ASP A 39 -12.33 6.34 -4.17
N VAL A 40 -12.92 7.53 -4.13
CA VAL A 40 -12.18 8.78 -3.93
C VAL A 40 -12.00 9.11 -2.45
N ILE A 41 -10.98 9.90 -2.15
CA ILE A 41 -10.77 10.42 -0.80
C ILE A 41 -11.19 11.90 -0.76
N PRO A 42 -12.10 12.30 0.16
CA PRO A 42 -12.62 13.66 0.22
C PRO A 42 -11.56 14.75 0.43
N SER A 43 -10.45 14.41 1.08
CA SER A 43 -9.33 15.34 1.34
C SER A 43 -8.42 15.57 0.13
N LEU A 44 -8.52 14.75 -0.92
CA LEU A 44 -7.75 14.89 -2.15
C LEU A 44 -8.65 15.45 -3.25
N ASN A 45 -8.85 16.76 -3.23
CA ASN A 45 -9.65 17.48 -4.21
C ASN A 45 -8.85 18.59 -4.91
N GLN A 46 -9.33 18.92 -6.11
CA GLN A 46 -8.92 20.09 -6.86
C GLN A 46 -10.18 20.87 -7.24
N THR A 47 -10.28 22.10 -6.74
CA THR A 47 -11.44 22.96 -6.98
C THR A 47 -11.31 23.73 -8.29
N ILE A 48 -12.45 23.99 -8.92
CA ILE A 48 -12.59 24.65 -10.22
C ILE A 48 -13.61 25.77 -10.03
N LYS A 49 -13.41 26.87 -10.77
CA LYS A 49 -14.34 27.99 -10.84
C LYS A 49 -15.78 27.52 -11.00
N GLY A 50 -16.71 28.19 -10.32
CA GLY A 50 -18.13 27.85 -10.39
C GLY A 50 -18.54 26.71 -9.45
N ASN A 51 -17.84 26.54 -8.32
CA ASN A 51 -18.19 25.59 -7.26
C ASN A 51 -18.23 24.13 -7.74
N GLN A 52 -17.24 23.74 -8.55
CA GLN A 52 -17.06 22.36 -9.01
C GLN A 52 -15.73 21.82 -8.47
N ALA A 53 -15.68 20.54 -8.11
CA ALA A 53 -14.46 19.91 -7.67
C ALA A 53 -14.26 18.54 -8.33
N ILE A 54 -12.99 18.17 -8.47
CA ILE A 54 -12.57 16.85 -8.93
C ILE A 54 -11.78 16.19 -7.81
N TYR A 55 -12.03 14.90 -7.58
CA TYR A 55 -11.46 14.11 -6.50
C TYR A 55 -10.58 12.96 -7.02
N ALA A 56 -9.52 12.66 -6.27
CA ALA A 56 -8.57 11.59 -6.56
C ALA A 56 -8.84 10.32 -5.76
N CYS A 57 -8.26 9.19 -6.20
CA CYS A 57 -7.89 8.11 -5.29
C CYS A 57 -6.43 8.24 -4.82
N GLU A 58 -6.05 7.46 -3.80
CA GLU A 58 -4.72 7.47 -3.16
C GLU A 58 -3.63 6.75 -3.98
N MET A 59 -3.54 7.03 -5.28
CA MET A 59 -2.48 6.51 -6.14
C MET A 59 -1.66 7.68 -6.70
N ALA A 60 -0.32 7.63 -6.51
CA ALA A 60 0.56 8.75 -6.81
C ALA A 60 0.37 9.33 -8.22
N GLY A 61 0.35 8.45 -9.24
CA GLY A 61 0.18 8.88 -10.63
C GLY A 61 -1.16 9.55 -10.92
N HIS A 62 -2.24 9.15 -10.25
CA HIS A 62 -3.57 9.77 -10.46
C HIS A 62 -3.68 11.13 -9.79
N LEU A 63 -2.99 11.30 -8.67
CA LEU A 63 -2.97 12.55 -7.94
C LEU A 63 -2.08 13.60 -8.62
N ASP A 64 -0.91 13.20 -9.12
CA ASP A 64 -0.03 14.09 -9.90
C ASP A 64 -0.76 14.62 -11.14
N THR A 65 -1.56 13.76 -11.75
CA THR A 65 -2.41 14.08 -12.88
C THR A 65 -3.52 15.10 -12.56
N LEU A 66 -4.10 15.05 -11.37
CA LEU A 66 -5.05 16.08 -10.89
C LEU A 66 -4.39 17.43 -10.63
N ARG A 67 -3.15 17.38 -10.16
CA ARG A 67 -2.38 18.54 -9.74
C ARG A 67 -1.67 19.22 -10.90
N ASP A 68 -1.44 18.52 -12.00
CA ASP A 68 -0.93 19.10 -13.24
C ASP A 68 -2.11 19.63 -14.08
N PRO A 69 -2.38 20.95 -14.04
CA PRO A 69 -3.43 21.55 -14.83
C PRO A 69 -3.13 21.54 -16.34
N ALA A 70 -1.92 21.17 -16.76
CA ALA A 70 -1.53 21.01 -18.16
C ALA A 70 -1.71 19.57 -18.67
N SER A 71 -2.19 18.64 -17.84
CA SER A 71 -2.25 17.21 -18.17
C SER A 71 -3.18 16.85 -19.34
N LYS A 72 -4.03 17.78 -19.83
CA LYS A 72 -4.91 17.62 -21.01
C LYS A 72 -5.81 16.37 -20.96
N ILE A 73 -6.32 16.05 -19.77
CA ILE A 73 -7.10 14.82 -19.53
C ILE A 73 -8.61 15.02 -19.65
N LEU A 74 -9.04 16.25 -19.92
CA LEU A 74 -10.42 16.51 -20.31
C LEU A 74 -10.69 15.94 -21.70
N ARG A 75 -11.78 15.18 -21.78
CA ARG A 75 -12.34 14.72 -23.04
C ARG A 75 -13.28 15.78 -23.63
N GLY A 76 -13.61 15.60 -24.91
CA GLY A 76 -14.50 16.49 -25.64
C GLY A 76 -15.86 16.68 -24.96
N ALA A 77 -16.49 17.83 -25.24
CA ALA A 77 -17.77 18.18 -24.68
C ALA A 77 -18.87 17.20 -25.11
N VAL A 78 -19.64 16.70 -24.15
CA VAL A 78 -20.81 15.87 -24.37
C VAL A 78 -22.05 16.64 -23.93
N ALA A 79 -23.05 16.76 -24.80
CA ALA A 79 -24.32 17.39 -24.43
C ALA A 79 -25.08 16.49 -23.43
N VAL A 80 -25.58 17.09 -22.35
CA VAL A 80 -26.26 16.39 -21.27
C VAL A 80 -27.60 17.06 -20.98
N THR A 81 -28.65 16.25 -20.84
CA THR A 81 -30.03 16.72 -20.59
C THR A 81 -30.40 16.76 -19.10
N ALA A 82 -29.70 16.00 -18.25
CA ALA A 82 -29.90 15.95 -16.80
C ALA A 82 -28.57 15.63 -16.08
N LEU A 83 -28.39 16.14 -14.86
CA LEU A 83 -27.19 15.86 -14.08
C LEU A 83 -27.22 14.41 -13.58
N ASP A 84 -26.18 13.65 -13.90
CA ASP A 84 -26.00 12.27 -13.41
C ASP A 84 -25.56 12.26 -11.94
N VAL A 85 -25.82 11.18 -11.21
CA VAL A 85 -25.22 10.96 -9.88
C VAL A 85 -23.70 10.81 -10.08
N PRO A 86 -22.81 11.56 -9.38
CA PRO A 86 -22.92 12.18 -8.04
C PRO A 86 -23.40 13.65 -7.97
N TYR A 87 -23.85 14.25 -9.07
CA TYR A 87 -24.08 15.70 -9.19
C TYR A 87 -25.53 16.15 -9.02
N THR A 88 -26.46 15.23 -8.75
CA THR A 88 -27.91 15.49 -8.73
C THR A 88 -28.34 16.58 -7.74
N ASN A 89 -27.61 16.71 -6.62
CA ASN A 89 -27.89 17.70 -5.58
C ASN A 89 -26.91 18.88 -5.59
N ALA A 90 -26.00 18.97 -6.56
CA ALA A 90 -24.87 19.87 -6.49
C ALA A 90 -25.19 21.30 -6.99
N GLY A 91 -24.97 22.32 -6.14
CA GLY A 91 -25.06 23.73 -6.49
C GLY A 91 -23.89 24.24 -7.34
N MET A 92 -23.82 23.80 -8.60
CA MET A 92 -22.72 24.12 -9.53
C MET A 92 -23.08 25.22 -10.52
N ALA A 93 -22.09 26.01 -10.92
CA ALA A 93 -22.19 27.03 -11.95
C ALA A 93 -21.11 26.87 -13.03
N CYS A 94 -21.34 27.46 -14.20
CA CYS A 94 -20.37 27.42 -15.28
C CYS A 94 -19.07 28.15 -14.89
N PRO A 95 -17.88 27.52 -15.03
CA PRO A 95 -16.59 28.11 -14.64
C PRO A 95 -16.20 29.41 -15.36
N VAL A 96 -16.78 29.63 -16.55
CA VAL A 96 -16.47 30.79 -17.41
C VAL A 96 -17.36 31.99 -17.09
N CYS A 97 -18.66 31.77 -16.88
CA CYS A 97 -19.67 32.85 -16.84
C CYS A 97 -20.59 32.85 -15.62
N GLY A 98 -20.51 31.83 -14.76
CA GLY A 98 -21.31 31.73 -13.54
C GLY A 98 -22.80 31.39 -13.75
N LYS A 99 -23.24 31.05 -14.96
CA LYS A 99 -24.63 30.58 -15.20
C LYS A 99 -24.85 29.20 -14.59
N THR A 100 -26.02 29.00 -13.97
CA THR A 100 -26.43 27.73 -13.34
C THR A 100 -27.09 26.74 -14.31
N GLU A 101 -27.45 27.19 -15.52
CA GLU A 101 -27.94 26.29 -16.58
C GLU A 101 -26.77 25.55 -17.25
N LEU A 102 -26.60 24.28 -16.89
CA LEU A 102 -25.52 23.42 -17.37
C LEU A 102 -26.07 22.48 -18.46
N LYS A 103 -25.50 22.54 -19.67
CA LYS A 103 -25.96 21.76 -20.85
C LYS A 103 -24.90 20.84 -21.43
N TYR A 104 -23.63 21.07 -21.09
CA TYR A 104 -22.50 20.32 -21.61
C TYR A 104 -21.63 19.83 -20.47
N ALA A 105 -21.19 18.58 -20.53
CA ALA A 105 -20.29 17.96 -19.59
C ALA A 105 -18.98 17.57 -20.28
N LEU A 106 -17.86 17.86 -19.65
CA LEU A 106 -16.53 17.41 -20.06
C LEU A 106 -16.13 16.26 -19.12
N PRO A 107 -16.04 15.03 -19.62
CA PRO A 107 -15.53 13.91 -18.83
C PRO A 107 -14.08 14.16 -18.46
N TRP A 108 -13.74 13.92 -17.19
CA TRP A 108 -12.35 13.94 -16.76
C TRP A 108 -11.83 12.49 -16.71
N GLY A 109 -10.74 12.19 -17.42
CA GLY A 109 -10.17 10.85 -17.45
C GLY A 109 -10.89 9.85 -18.37
N ASN A 110 -10.57 8.57 -18.18
CA ASN A 110 -10.94 7.49 -19.11
C ASN A 110 -11.91 6.47 -18.52
N ARG A 111 -12.02 6.36 -17.19
CA ARG A 111 -12.69 5.23 -16.53
C ARG A 111 -13.65 5.61 -15.39
N GLY A 112 -13.52 6.78 -14.78
CA GLY A 112 -14.44 7.19 -13.71
C GLY A 112 -15.61 8.05 -14.19
N ASN A 113 -16.43 8.47 -13.23
CA ASN A 113 -17.71 9.15 -13.46
C ASN A 113 -17.69 10.67 -13.19
N GLN A 114 -16.50 11.25 -12.99
CA GLN A 114 -16.35 12.68 -12.73
C GLN A 114 -16.35 13.50 -14.02
N LYS A 115 -17.09 14.61 -14.00
CA LYS A 115 -17.31 15.49 -15.15
C LYS A 115 -17.30 16.95 -14.70
N ILE A 116 -16.81 17.83 -15.56
CA ILE A 116 -16.95 19.29 -15.41
C ILE A 116 -18.14 19.75 -16.25
N PHE A 117 -19.02 20.56 -15.68
CA PHE A 117 -20.21 21.04 -16.37
C PHE A 117 -20.06 22.49 -16.84
N THR A 118 -20.64 22.79 -18.01
CA THR A 118 -20.60 24.09 -18.68
C THR A 118 -21.95 24.42 -19.31
N CYS A 119 -22.21 25.71 -19.54
CA CYS A 119 -23.49 26.16 -20.11
C CYS A 119 -23.58 26.09 -21.64
N SER A 120 -22.45 26.06 -22.34
CA SER A 120 -22.37 26.05 -23.81
C SER A 120 -21.16 25.26 -24.30
N GLU A 121 -21.23 24.78 -25.54
CA GLU A 121 -20.13 24.07 -26.22
C GLU A 121 -18.88 24.96 -26.32
N GLU A 122 -19.04 26.26 -26.58
CA GLU A 122 -17.92 27.19 -26.63
C GLU A 122 -17.19 27.32 -25.30
N HIS A 123 -17.92 27.35 -24.17
CA HIS A 123 -17.30 27.38 -22.86
C HIS A 123 -16.58 26.07 -22.53
N ALA A 124 -17.08 24.94 -23.03
CA ALA A 124 -16.37 23.68 -22.94
C ALA A 124 -15.05 23.71 -23.72
N HIS A 125 -15.04 24.25 -24.94
CA HIS A 125 -13.82 24.40 -25.72
C HIS A 125 -12.80 25.35 -25.08
N LEU A 126 -13.25 26.44 -24.44
CA LEU A 126 -12.35 27.36 -23.72
C LEU A 126 -11.64 26.67 -22.56
N ILE A 127 -12.37 25.87 -21.77
CA ILE A 127 -11.79 25.12 -20.64
C ILE A 127 -10.86 24.02 -21.17
N ALA A 128 -11.24 23.31 -22.23
CA ALA A 128 -10.39 22.29 -22.83
C ALA A 128 -9.10 22.87 -23.43
N ALA A 129 -9.14 24.11 -23.94
CA ALA A 129 -7.99 24.80 -24.51
C ALA A 129 -7.02 25.37 -23.45
N ASN A 130 -7.53 25.85 -22.32
CA ASN A 130 -6.72 26.43 -21.24
C ASN A 130 -7.28 26.07 -19.86
N GLN A 131 -6.98 24.85 -19.40
CA GLN A 131 -7.49 24.30 -18.15
C GLN A 131 -6.97 25.07 -16.92
N GLU A 132 -5.69 25.46 -16.94
CA GLU A 132 -4.99 26.23 -15.90
C GLU A 132 -5.76 27.47 -15.44
N ALA A 133 -6.36 28.21 -16.37
CA ALA A 133 -7.05 29.47 -16.07
C ALA A 133 -8.33 29.31 -15.22
N TYR A 134 -8.86 28.08 -15.12
CA TYR A 134 -10.15 27.79 -14.48
C TYR A 134 -10.04 26.99 -13.18
N TYR A 135 -8.86 26.47 -12.84
CA TYR A 135 -8.62 25.88 -11.52
C TYR A 135 -8.58 26.98 -10.45
N GLU A 136 -9.37 26.80 -9.39
CA GLU A 136 -9.41 27.68 -8.22
C GLU A 136 -8.80 26.92 -7.05
N GLY A 137 -7.71 27.42 -6.48
CA GLY A 137 -7.07 26.81 -5.32
C GLY A 137 -5.60 26.53 -5.55
N THR A 138 -4.77 26.99 -4.62
CA THR A 138 -3.51 26.31 -4.33
C THR A 138 -3.87 24.89 -3.95
N THR A 139 -3.35 23.92 -4.71
CA THR A 139 -3.27 22.52 -4.30
C THR A 139 -3.01 22.45 -2.80
N PRO A 140 -3.69 21.58 -2.02
CA PRO A 140 -3.42 21.42 -0.60
C PRO A 140 -1.98 20.97 -0.42
N SER A 141 -1.08 21.96 -0.35
CA SER A 141 0.31 21.80 0.04
C SER A 141 0.24 21.61 1.54
N HIS A 142 0.45 20.37 1.98
CA HIS A 142 0.92 20.19 3.33
C HIS A 142 2.29 20.86 3.38
N SER A 143 2.32 22.04 3.99
CA SER A 143 3.50 22.78 4.36
C SER A 143 4.54 21.87 5.03
N GLY A 144 5.59 21.50 4.29
CA GLY A 144 6.72 20.72 4.80
C GLY A 144 7.70 20.32 3.69
N GLU A 145 8.81 21.07 3.61
CA GLU A 145 10.10 20.96 2.89
C GLU A 145 10.57 19.68 2.12
N PHE A 146 9.81 18.59 1.98
CA PHE A 146 10.27 17.37 1.31
C PHE A 146 9.21 16.67 0.43
N CYS A 147 7.93 16.60 0.84
CA CYS A 147 6.84 16.18 -0.04
C CYS A 147 5.44 16.55 0.48
N ASP A 148 4.50 16.76 -0.46
CA ASP A 148 3.18 17.34 -0.21
C ASP A 148 2.11 16.30 0.18
N HIS A 149 2.25 15.05 -0.26
CA HIS A 149 1.24 14.00 -0.08
C HIS A 149 1.88 12.63 0.03
N ALA A 150 1.17 11.67 0.62
CA ALA A 150 1.70 10.33 0.86
C ALA A 150 0.83 9.25 0.20
N SER A 151 1.46 8.30 -0.48
CA SER A 151 0.82 7.14 -1.10
C SER A 151 1.45 5.83 -0.66
N VAL A 152 0.66 4.76 -0.68
CA VAL A 152 1.12 3.39 -0.36
C VAL A 152 1.71 2.69 -1.57
N MET A 153 1.33 3.09 -2.80
CA MET A 153 1.78 2.44 -4.04
C MET A 153 2.12 3.47 -5.12
N PHE A 154 3.32 3.37 -5.67
CA PHE A 154 3.77 4.18 -6.82
C PHE A 154 3.44 3.52 -8.16
N ASP A 155 3.40 4.34 -9.21
CA ASP A 155 3.19 3.88 -10.59
C ASP A 155 4.53 3.41 -11.18
N GLY A 156 4.96 2.20 -10.78
CA GLY A 156 6.26 1.63 -11.10
C GLY A 156 7.41 2.15 -10.21
N PHE A 157 8.64 1.73 -10.53
CA PHE A 157 9.83 2.13 -9.75
C PHE A 157 10.13 3.61 -9.90
N GLN A 158 9.83 4.37 -8.85
CA GLN A 158 10.11 5.80 -8.78
C GLN A 158 10.92 6.12 -7.52
N SER A 159 11.43 7.34 -7.43
CA SER A 159 12.10 7.83 -6.22
C SER A 159 11.19 8.82 -5.50
N SER A 160 11.00 8.62 -4.19
CA SER A 160 10.20 9.51 -3.34
C SER A 160 10.85 10.89 -3.08
N ILE A 161 12.10 11.11 -3.50
CA ILE A 161 12.84 12.36 -3.25
C ILE A 161 12.23 13.48 -4.10
N GLY A 162 11.50 14.40 -3.45
CA GLY A 162 10.91 15.59 -4.08
C GLY A 162 9.60 15.33 -4.84
N ARG A 163 8.94 14.20 -4.61
CA ARG A 163 7.64 13.85 -5.24
C ARG A 163 6.59 13.55 -4.17
N THR A 164 6.04 12.35 -4.20
CA THR A 164 5.04 11.83 -3.26
C THR A 164 5.75 11.07 -2.14
N CYS A 165 5.41 11.37 -0.90
CA CYS A 165 5.92 10.71 0.29
C CYS A 165 5.44 9.24 0.35
N VAL A 166 6.25 8.38 0.96
CA VAL A 166 5.89 6.98 1.19
C VAL A 166 5.11 6.82 2.48
N LYS A 167 4.01 6.07 2.44
CA LYS A 167 3.37 5.52 3.65
C LYS A 167 3.90 4.11 3.92
N LEU A 168 4.61 3.91 5.03
CA LEU A 168 5.21 2.63 5.38
C LEU A 168 4.31 1.84 6.35
N TRP A 169 3.73 0.74 5.88
CA TRP A 169 2.84 -0.20 6.61
C TRP A 169 1.53 0.38 7.15
N PHE A 170 1.56 1.50 7.85
CA PHE A 170 0.40 2.12 8.52
C PHE A 170 0.23 3.58 8.11
N GLN A 171 -1.01 4.08 8.13
CA GLN A 171 -1.33 5.47 7.77
C GLN A 171 -0.54 6.57 8.52
N PRO A 172 -0.22 6.46 9.83
CA PRO A 172 0.57 7.49 10.51
C PRO A 172 2.06 7.46 10.15
N TRP A 173 2.57 6.40 9.52
CA TRP A 173 4.00 6.23 9.26
C TRP A 173 4.34 6.80 7.89
N VAL A 174 4.29 8.12 7.79
CA VAL A 174 4.61 8.87 6.57
C VAL A 174 6.07 9.30 6.60
N LEU A 175 6.82 8.94 5.57
CA LEU A 175 8.20 9.39 5.37
C LEU A 175 8.17 10.82 4.80
N SER A 176 7.84 11.79 5.66
CA SER A 176 7.62 13.19 5.29
C SER A 176 8.87 14.07 5.26
N SER A 177 10.02 13.55 5.66
CA SER A 177 11.29 14.29 5.68
C SER A 177 12.44 13.38 5.25
N GLY A 178 13.56 13.96 4.79
CA GLY A 178 14.76 13.19 4.47
C GLY A 178 15.29 12.36 5.64
N VAL A 179 15.13 12.85 6.88
CA VAL A 179 15.50 12.10 8.10
C VAL A 179 14.55 10.93 8.33
N SER A 180 13.24 11.14 8.22
CA SER A 180 12.25 10.06 8.31
C SER A 180 12.48 9.00 7.23
N TYR A 181 12.86 9.43 6.03
CA TYR A 181 13.22 8.54 4.93
C TYR A 181 14.48 7.72 5.24
N ALA A 182 15.55 8.36 5.73
CA ALA A 182 16.76 7.67 6.14
C ALA A 182 16.51 6.66 7.28
N LEU A 183 15.67 7.03 8.26
CA LEU A 183 15.24 6.11 9.32
C LEU A 183 14.42 4.94 8.78
N GLY A 184 13.53 5.18 7.83
CA GLY A 184 12.79 4.13 7.13
C GLY A 184 13.72 3.18 6.37
N PHE A 185 14.68 3.73 5.62
CA PHE A 185 15.70 2.96 4.90
C PHE A 185 16.50 2.06 5.86
N VAL A 186 17.04 2.63 6.94
CA VAL A 186 17.79 1.87 7.95
C VAL A 186 16.89 0.84 8.63
N GLY A 187 15.64 1.19 8.93
CA GLY A 187 14.66 0.28 9.53
C GLY A 187 14.37 -0.94 8.66
N ILE A 188 14.26 -0.76 7.35
CA ILE A 188 14.05 -1.86 6.38
C ILE A 188 15.29 -2.74 6.28
N VAL A 189 16.49 -2.14 6.21
CA VAL A 189 17.75 -2.91 6.22
C VAL A 189 17.83 -3.77 7.48
N LEU A 190 17.59 -3.18 8.66
CA LEU A 190 17.59 -3.89 9.93
C LEU A 190 16.51 -4.97 10.00
N LEU A 191 15.32 -4.72 9.42
CA LEU A 191 14.25 -5.71 9.37
C LEU A 191 14.63 -6.91 8.49
N GLY A 192 15.31 -6.68 7.36
CA GLY A 192 15.84 -7.75 6.51
C GLY A 192 16.91 -8.59 7.22
N ILE A 193 17.85 -7.94 7.90
CA ILE A 193 18.87 -8.61 8.73
C ILE A 193 18.19 -9.43 9.85
N PHE A 194 17.18 -8.85 10.49
CA PHE A 194 16.40 -9.51 11.54
C PHE A 194 15.66 -10.74 11.02
N LEU A 195 15.08 -10.69 9.80
CA LEU A 195 14.40 -11.85 9.22
C LEU A 195 15.34 -13.05 9.05
N GLU A 196 16.53 -12.83 8.49
CA GLU A 196 17.53 -13.89 8.30
C GLU A 196 18.05 -14.40 9.65
N TRP A 197 18.38 -13.50 10.59
CA TRP A 197 18.76 -13.88 11.95
C TRP A 197 17.70 -14.73 12.64
N PHE A 198 16.43 -14.35 12.51
CA PHE A 198 15.32 -15.03 13.14
C PHE A 198 15.04 -16.39 12.49
N GLY A 199 15.28 -16.51 11.18
CA GLY A 199 15.28 -17.79 10.46
C GLY A 199 16.33 -18.75 11.00
N GLU A 200 17.58 -18.30 11.10
CA GLU A 200 18.69 -19.09 11.66
C GLU A 200 18.44 -19.48 13.12
N TYR A 201 17.95 -18.53 13.92
CA TYR A 201 17.59 -18.78 15.31
C TYR A 201 16.50 -19.85 15.44
N ARG A 202 15.51 -19.88 14.53
CA ARG A 202 14.48 -20.93 14.51
C ARG A 202 15.08 -22.31 14.22
N GLU A 203 16.01 -22.39 13.27
CA GLU A 203 16.69 -23.65 12.92
C GLU A 203 17.55 -24.15 14.08
N GLY A 204 18.33 -23.26 14.71
CA GLY A 204 19.08 -23.61 15.92
C GLY A 204 18.18 -24.08 17.07
N MET A 205 17.01 -23.45 17.27
CA MET A 205 16.04 -23.90 18.27
C MET A 205 15.41 -25.26 17.93
N GLU A 206 15.17 -25.53 16.64
CA GLU A 206 14.68 -26.83 16.16
C GLU A 206 15.68 -27.94 16.47
N GLU A 207 16.97 -27.73 16.17
CA GLU A 207 18.04 -28.66 16.50
C GLU A 207 18.17 -28.88 18.01
N LEU A 208 18.09 -27.82 18.81
CA LEU A 208 18.14 -27.92 20.27
C LEU A 208 16.96 -28.72 20.82
N PHE A 209 15.76 -28.52 20.29
CA PHE A 209 14.58 -29.28 20.70
C PHE A 209 14.65 -30.74 20.28
N ILE A 210 15.12 -31.03 19.07
CA ILE A 210 15.38 -32.41 18.62
C ILE A 210 16.42 -33.07 19.53
N ARG A 211 17.54 -32.39 19.82
CA ARG A 211 18.62 -32.94 20.63
C ARG A 211 18.21 -33.21 22.07
N ASN A 212 17.45 -32.31 22.70
CA ASN A 212 17.13 -32.39 24.12
C ASN A 212 15.82 -33.17 24.40
N TYR A 213 14.85 -33.13 23.49
CA TYR A 213 13.50 -33.67 23.69
C TYR A 213 13.04 -34.64 22.60
N GLY A 214 13.90 -34.95 21.62
CA GLY A 214 13.58 -35.88 20.54
C GLY A 214 13.31 -37.29 21.06
N ILE A 215 12.10 -37.78 20.83
CA ILE A 215 11.74 -39.17 21.13
C ILE A 215 11.98 -39.97 19.87
N THR A 216 12.99 -40.85 19.91
CA THR A 216 13.38 -41.70 18.79
C THR A 216 12.60 -43.01 18.85
N ASP A 217 11.74 -43.26 17.87
CA ASP A 217 11.05 -44.54 17.69
C ASP A 217 11.69 -45.31 16.54
N THR A 218 12.00 -46.59 16.76
CA THR A 218 12.67 -47.45 15.78
C THR A 218 11.70 -48.51 15.32
N SER A 219 11.20 -48.38 14.09
CA SER A 219 10.26 -49.32 13.49
C SER A 219 10.94 -50.13 12.38
N ASN A 220 10.72 -51.44 12.40
CA ASN A 220 11.15 -52.34 11.33
C ASN A 220 10.08 -52.39 10.25
N VAL A 221 10.37 -51.87 9.06
CA VAL A 221 9.46 -51.87 7.91
C VAL A 221 10.03 -52.80 6.83
N LEU A 222 9.16 -53.59 6.18
CA LEU A 222 9.57 -54.39 5.04
C LEU A 222 9.98 -53.45 3.90
N ALA A 223 11.14 -53.66 3.27
CA ALA A 223 11.62 -52.83 2.17
C ALA A 223 10.62 -52.80 0.99
N ASP A 224 9.81 -51.75 0.89
CA ASP A 224 9.00 -51.44 -0.28
C ASP A 224 9.81 -50.53 -1.22
N PRO A 225 9.93 -50.85 -2.52
CA PRO A 225 10.61 -49.99 -3.51
C PRO A 225 10.00 -48.59 -3.69
N THR A 226 8.86 -48.28 -3.05
CA THR A 226 8.12 -47.02 -3.22
C THR A 226 8.45 -45.92 -2.19
N TYR A 227 9.30 -46.18 -1.19
CA TYR A 227 9.59 -45.22 -0.10
C TYR A 227 10.70 -44.20 -0.46
N PRO A 228 10.57 -42.90 -0.10
CA PRO A 228 11.55 -41.87 -0.44
C PRO A 228 12.90 -42.15 0.23
N LYS A 229 13.93 -42.33 -0.61
CA LYS A 229 15.32 -42.45 -0.16
C LYS A 229 15.81 -41.07 0.28
N THR A 230 16.11 -40.90 1.56
CA THR A 230 16.97 -39.80 2.03
C THR A 230 18.34 -39.91 1.35
N ALA A 231 18.98 -38.77 1.05
CA ALA A 231 20.25 -38.71 0.31
C ALA A 231 21.40 -39.51 0.97
N MET A 232 21.30 -39.81 2.27
CA MET A 232 22.26 -40.64 3.00
C MET A 232 22.09 -42.16 2.74
N THR A 233 20.92 -42.59 2.24
CA THR A 233 20.54 -44.00 2.01
C THR A 233 20.88 -44.48 0.58
N THR A 234 21.30 -43.59 -0.32
CA THR A 234 21.61 -43.92 -1.72
C THR A 234 22.99 -44.57 -1.92
N LEU A 235 23.87 -44.54 -0.90
CA LEU A 235 25.21 -45.11 -0.97
C LEU A 235 25.31 -46.59 -0.51
N ILE A 236 24.21 -47.16 0.01
CA ILE A 236 24.17 -48.58 0.43
C ILE A 236 23.27 -49.34 -0.55
N PRO A 237 23.78 -50.36 -1.28
CA PRO A 237 22.94 -51.20 -2.13
C PRO A 237 21.93 -51.96 -1.27
N SER A 238 20.65 -51.61 -1.35
CA SER A 238 19.60 -52.31 -0.61
C SER A 238 19.31 -53.67 -1.27
N THR A 239 19.67 -54.76 -0.58
CA THR A 239 19.32 -56.13 -0.97
C THR A 239 17.79 -56.30 -1.01
N PRO A 240 17.19 -56.81 -2.10
CA PRO A 240 15.74 -57.01 -2.19
C PRO A 240 15.27 -58.02 -1.12
N GLY A 241 14.29 -57.63 -0.30
CA GLY A 241 13.73 -58.47 0.77
C GLY A 241 14.31 -58.27 2.17
N GLY A 242 15.18 -57.26 2.37
CA GLY A 242 15.68 -56.89 3.70
C GLY A 242 14.64 -56.14 4.55
N ILE A 243 14.68 -56.34 5.87
CA ILE A 243 13.97 -55.50 6.85
C ILE A 243 14.73 -54.17 6.94
N GLN A 244 14.06 -53.04 6.66
CA GLN A 244 14.63 -51.71 6.85
C GLN A 244 14.22 -51.16 8.22
N THR A 245 15.20 -50.79 9.03
CA THR A 245 14.98 -50.05 10.29
C THR A 245 14.77 -48.58 9.94
N VAL A 246 13.53 -48.09 10.05
CA VAL A 246 13.22 -46.67 9.91
C VAL A 246 13.20 -46.07 11.32
N THR A 247 14.06 -45.09 11.54
CA THR A 247 14.13 -44.33 12.78
C THR A 247 13.37 -43.03 12.60
N THR A 248 12.23 -42.88 13.28
CA THR A 248 11.44 -41.64 13.26
C THR A 248 11.67 -40.87 14.55
N CYS A 249 12.10 -39.62 14.46
CA CYS A 249 12.19 -38.72 15.60
C CYS A 249 10.89 -37.92 15.72
N THR A 250 10.24 -38.00 16.88
CA THR A 250 9.02 -37.24 17.17
C THR A 250 9.28 -36.22 18.27
N LEU A 251 8.78 -34.99 18.08
CA LEU A 251 8.88 -33.93 19.08
C LEU A 251 7.61 -33.85 19.94
N PRO A 252 7.75 -33.55 21.25
CA PRO A 252 6.62 -33.22 22.09
C PRO A 252 5.82 -32.03 21.55
N THR A 253 4.50 -32.04 21.76
CA THR A 253 3.57 -31.03 21.21
C THR A 253 3.91 -29.60 21.62
N TRP A 254 4.45 -29.38 22.82
CA TRP A 254 4.84 -28.04 23.29
C TRP A 254 6.03 -27.46 22.49
N CYS A 255 7.03 -28.28 22.13
CA CYS A 255 8.13 -27.87 21.27
C CYS A 255 7.62 -27.54 19.87
N THR A 256 6.74 -28.39 19.33
CA THR A 256 6.12 -28.19 18.02
C THR A 256 5.31 -26.88 17.98
N VAL A 257 4.53 -26.59 19.01
CA VAL A 257 3.79 -25.32 19.13
C VAL A 257 4.75 -24.13 19.20
N ALA A 258 5.83 -24.22 19.97
CA ALA A 258 6.83 -23.14 20.05
C ALA A 258 7.49 -22.86 18.69
N LEU A 259 7.92 -23.91 17.97
CA LEU A 259 8.49 -23.79 16.62
C LEU A 259 7.49 -23.21 15.62
N THR A 260 6.22 -23.62 15.72
CA THR A 260 5.14 -23.10 14.87
C THR A 260 4.89 -21.62 15.13
N CYS A 261 4.90 -21.18 16.39
CA CYS A 261 4.76 -19.77 16.73
C CYS A 261 5.94 -18.94 16.19
N MET A 262 7.17 -19.45 16.29
CA MET A 262 8.33 -18.80 15.67
C MET A 262 8.16 -18.72 14.15
N TYR A 263 7.72 -19.78 13.49
CA TYR A 263 7.44 -19.76 12.06
C TYR A 263 6.38 -18.70 11.67
N MET A 264 5.29 -18.60 12.43
CA MET A 264 4.25 -17.59 12.19
C MET A 264 4.80 -16.15 12.34
N LEU A 265 5.67 -15.91 13.33
CA LEU A 265 6.34 -14.62 13.51
C LEU A 265 7.29 -14.30 12.35
N ALA A 266 8.04 -15.29 11.88
CA ALA A 266 8.93 -15.14 10.72
C ALA A 266 8.13 -14.76 9.46
N LEU A 267 6.99 -15.41 9.24
CA LEU A 267 6.09 -15.08 8.14
C LEU A 267 5.57 -13.64 8.22
N VAL A 268 5.17 -13.16 9.41
CA VAL A 268 4.73 -11.77 9.59
C VAL A 268 5.81 -10.78 9.15
N VAL A 269 7.06 -11.01 9.55
CA VAL A 269 8.19 -10.17 9.15
C VAL A 269 8.46 -10.27 7.64
N GLY A 270 8.41 -11.47 7.07
CA GLY A 270 8.55 -11.69 5.63
C GLY A 270 7.50 -10.92 4.82
N TYR A 271 6.23 -11.00 5.23
CA TYR A 271 5.15 -10.23 4.59
C TYR A 271 5.33 -8.72 4.77
N MET A 272 5.84 -8.24 5.91
CA MET A 272 6.14 -6.82 6.10
C MET A 272 7.20 -6.34 5.09
N ILE A 273 8.25 -7.12 4.83
CA ILE A 273 9.27 -6.79 3.81
C ILE A 273 8.68 -6.86 2.40
N MET A 274 7.86 -7.88 2.12
CA MET A 274 7.18 -8.01 0.83
C MET A 274 6.27 -6.81 0.54
N LEU A 275 5.54 -6.29 1.54
CA LEU A 275 4.74 -5.08 1.40
C LEU A 275 5.61 -3.88 1.01
N VAL A 276 6.82 -3.75 1.56
CA VAL A 276 7.76 -2.68 1.19
C VAL A 276 8.19 -2.81 -0.27
N ALA A 277 8.48 -4.02 -0.76
CA ALA A 277 8.82 -4.23 -2.16
C ALA A 277 7.68 -3.83 -3.11
N MET A 278 6.43 -4.02 -2.69
CA MET A 278 5.22 -3.64 -3.44
C MET A 278 4.89 -2.14 -3.41
N VAL A 279 5.59 -1.33 -2.61
CA VAL A 279 5.45 0.14 -2.66
C VAL A 279 6.00 0.71 -3.98
N TYR A 280 6.94 -0.01 -4.61
CA TYR A 280 7.69 0.41 -5.81
C TYR A 280 8.53 1.69 -5.61
N ASP A 281 9.00 1.96 -4.39
CA ASP A 281 10.07 2.96 -4.19
C ASP A 281 11.43 2.31 -4.47
N SER A 282 12.17 2.88 -5.41
CA SER A 282 13.50 2.38 -5.80
C SER A 282 14.49 2.33 -4.62
N GLY A 283 14.49 3.33 -3.73
CA GLY A 283 15.43 3.38 -2.62
C GLY A 283 15.07 2.38 -1.51
N LEU A 284 13.80 2.25 -1.16
CA LEU A 284 13.34 1.25 -0.19
C LEU A 284 13.51 -0.17 -0.74
N PHE A 285 13.32 -0.39 -2.04
CA PHE A 285 13.57 -1.69 -2.67
C PHE A 285 15.04 -2.10 -2.58
N VAL A 286 15.96 -1.16 -2.84
CA VAL A 286 17.40 -1.40 -2.63
C VAL A 286 17.69 -1.67 -1.16
N ALA A 287 17.04 -0.97 -0.23
CA ALA A 287 17.16 -1.22 1.21
C ALA A 287 16.75 -2.65 1.59
N CYS A 288 15.65 -3.17 1.01
CA CYS A 288 15.22 -4.56 1.22
C CYS A 288 16.27 -5.56 0.75
N ILE A 289 16.79 -5.39 -0.47
CA ILE A 289 17.81 -6.29 -1.04
C ILE A 289 19.09 -6.24 -0.20
N LEU A 290 19.53 -5.05 0.21
CA LEU A 290 20.70 -4.89 1.07
C LEU A 290 20.49 -5.53 2.44
N GLY A 291 19.33 -5.35 3.06
CA GLY A 291 19.01 -5.95 4.36
C GLY A 291 19.03 -7.48 4.32
N LEU A 292 18.34 -8.07 3.34
CA LEU A 292 18.32 -9.52 3.14
C LEU A 292 19.71 -10.05 2.77
N GLY A 293 20.44 -9.38 1.87
CA GLY A 293 21.79 -9.78 1.46
C GLY A 293 22.82 -9.72 2.59
N ILE A 294 22.78 -8.66 3.41
CA ILE A 294 23.64 -8.53 4.60
C ILE A 294 23.25 -9.57 5.65
N GLY A 295 21.94 -9.79 5.88
CA GLY A 295 21.46 -10.82 6.79
C GLY A 295 21.95 -12.21 6.41
N PHE A 296 21.81 -12.56 5.13
CA PHE A 296 22.31 -13.81 4.56
C PHE A 296 23.81 -13.96 4.79
N TYR A 297 24.60 -12.92 4.48
CA TYR A 297 26.05 -12.96 4.65
C TYR A 297 26.51 -13.12 6.11
N LEU A 298 25.76 -12.56 7.06
CA LEU A 298 26.14 -12.59 8.48
C LEU A 298 25.76 -13.89 9.19
N PHE A 299 24.62 -14.49 8.82
CA PHE A 299 24.03 -15.59 9.60
C PHE A 299 24.00 -16.93 8.89
N LYS A 300 24.05 -16.97 7.55
CA LYS A 300 24.11 -18.24 6.82
C LYS A 300 25.54 -18.66 6.52
N ASP A 301 25.84 -19.91 6.83
CA ASP A 301 27.09 -20.55 6.43
C ASP A 301 27.08 -20.81 4.93
N THR A 302 27.75 -19.95 4.15
CA THR A 302 27.88 -20.08 2.69
C THR A 302 28.63 -21.35 2.25
N GLU A 303 29.22 -22.10 3.19
CA GLU A 303 29.96 -23.33 2.94
C GLU A 303 29.19 -24.62 3.29
N ALA A 304 27.92 -24.51 3.70
CA ALA A 304 27.09 -25.69 4.00
C ALA A 304 26.70 -26.46 2.72
N ASP A 305 26.89 -27.78 2.74
CA ASP A 305 26.63 -28.72 1.62
C ASP A 305 25.12 -28.87 1.29
N SER A 306 24.26 -28.36 2.18
CA SER A 306 22.82 -28.19 1.98
C SER A 306 22.37 -26.85 2.54
N MET A 307 21.87 -25.96 1.69
CA MET A 307 21.24 -24.72 2.13
C MET A 307 19.86 -25.04 2.73
N SER A 308 19.78 -25.24 4.05
CA SER A 308 18.50 -25.18 4.77
C SER A 308 18.07 -23.72 4.97
N GLY A 309 16.79 -23.49 5.16
CA GLY A 309 16.28 -22.16 5.48
C GLY A 309 15.90 -21.28 4.30
N ASN A 310 15.50 -21.87 3.17
CA ASN A 310 14.69 -21.13 2.21
C ASN A 310 13.30 -20.92 2.80
N ILE A 311 13.08 -19.75 3.41
CA ILE A 311 11.73 -19.25 3.67
C ILE A 311 11.19 -18.85 2.30
N ASP A 312 10.49 -19.78 1.65
CA ASP A 312 9.75 -19.52 0.42
C ASP A 312 8.34 -19.06 0.77
N PRO A 313 8.06 -17.74 0.85
CA PRO A 313 6.68 -17.27 0.82
C PRO A 313 6.07 -17.35 -0.59
N CYS A 314 6.86 -17.64 -1.65
CA CYS A 314 6.38 -17.51 -3.04
C CYS A 314 6.83 -18.60 -4.06
N CYS A 315 7.68 -19.57 -3.72
CA CYS A 315 8.18 -20.58 -4.69
C CYS A 315 8.13 -22.04 -4.21
N SER A 316 7.24 -22.38 -3.29
CA SER A 316 6.94 -23.78 -2.93
C SER A 316 5.66 -24.26 -3.63
N THR A 317 5.75 -24.55 -4.93
CA THR A 317 4.83 -25.46 -5.64
C THR A 317 5.60 -26.32 -6.62
#